data_AF-A0A645E2L3-F1
#
_entry.id   AF-A0A645E2L3-F1
#
_cell.length_a   1.000
_cell.length_b   1.000
_cell.length_c   1.000
_cell.angle_alpha   90.00
_cell.angle_beta   90.00
_cell.angle_gamma   90.00
#
_symmetry.space_group_name_H-M   'P 1'
#
loop_
_entity.id
_entity.type
_entity.pdbx_description
1 polymer ?
#
loop_
_entity_poly.entity_id
_entity_poly.type
_entity_poly.pdbx_seq_one_letter_code
_entity_poly.pdbx_strand_id
1 'polypeptide(L)'
;MVVRGAKAHQTGILNSHEVIVMPTIALGPDDKDYAISFAVPLDTPGLFMIVGRQSCDTRKTEGSSMDVGNPEFGGVEALTIFEDVFVPNDRIFLNGETEFAGMLVERFAGYHRQSYGGCKVGVGDVLIGAAAVAADYNGANKASHVKDKLIEMTHLNETLYACGIACSCEGKPTASGNYIIDLLLANVCKQNVTRFPYEIVRLAEDIAGGLMVTAPSEKDFRDPKLGPYVEKYLKAASGVSTENRLKILRLIENLCLGTAAVGYRTESMHGAGSPQAQRIMIARQGNLNAKKKLAKAIAHIKE
;
A
#
# COMPACT_ATOMS: atom_id res chain seq x y z
N MET A 1 -31.79 -11.84 -1.87
CA MET A 1 -31.06 -12.52 -0.75
C MET A 1 -30.97 -11.56 0.44
N VAL A 2 -30.88 -12.04 1.68
CA VAL A 2 -30.59 -11.18 2.86
C VAL A 2 -29.25 -11.62 3.44
N VAL A 3 -28.35 -10.68 3.71
CA VAL A 3 -26.97 -10.96 4.17
C VAL A 3 -26.70 -10.38 5.54
N ARG A 4 -25.89 -11.10 6.33
CA ARG A 4 -25.38 -10.66 7.62
C ARG A 4 -23.88 -10.90 7.71
N GLY A 5 -23.15 -9.96 8.27
CA GLY A 5 -21.71 -10.12 8.53
C GLY A 5 -20.96 -8.80 8.46
N ALA A 6 -19.65 -8.89 8.25
CA ALA A 6 -18.78 -7.72 8.19
C ALA A 6 -17.66 -7.90 7.16
N LYS A 7 -17.15 -6.77 6.65
CA LYS A 7 -15.93 -6.68 5.85
C LYS A 7 -14.98 -5.70 6.52
N ALA A 8 -13.82 -6.20 6.93
CA ALA A 8 -12.80 -5.39 7.60
C ALA A 8 -11.86 -4.72 6.59
N HIS A 9 -11.21 -3.63 7.02
CA HIS A 9 -10.16 -2.94 6.26
C HIS A 9 -10.61 -2.43 4.89
N GLN A 10 -11.86 -1.96 4.77
CA GLN A 10 -12.39 -1.51 3.50
C GLN A 10 -11.88 -0.10 3.19
N THR A 11 -10.85 -0.03 2.37
CA THR A 11 -10.21 1.22 1.94
C THR A 11 -11.16 2.07 1.12
N GLY A 12 -11.31 3.35 1.50
CA GLY A 12 -12.11 4.32 0.74
C GLY A 12 -13.61 4.02 0.71
N ILE A 13 -14.08 3.10 1.56
CA ILE A 13 -15.48 2.65 1.51
C ILE A 13 -16.45 3.81 1.75
N LEU A 14 -16.16 4.71 2.68
CA LEU A 14 -16.98 5.90 2.95
C LEU A 14 -17.00 6.92 1.80
N ASN A 15 -16.08 6.79 0.85
CA ASN A 15 -15.97 7.66 -0.33
C ASN A 15 -16.54 7.00 -1.60
N SER A 16 -17.14 5.82 -1.48
CA SER A 16 -17.66 5.05 -2.61
C SER A 16 -19.17 5.25 -2.75
N HIS A 17 -19.73 4.98 -3.93
CA HIS A 17 -21.19 4.95 -4.14
C HIS A 17 -21.79 3.59 -3.77
N GLU A 18 -21.04 2.52 -4.09
CA GLU A 18 -21.48 1.13 -3.93
C GLU A 18 -20.32 0.27 -3.44
N VAL A 19 -20.64 -0.91 -2.92
CA VAL A 19 -19.67 -1.93 -2.53
C VAL A 19 -19.93 -3.23 -3.29
N ILE A 20 -18.87 -3.84 -3.83
CA ILE A 20 -18.90 -5.22 -4.34
C ILE A 20 -18.35 -6.13 -3.25
N VAL A 21 -19.20 -6.99 -2.72
CA VAL A 21 -18.86 -7.99 -1.71
C VAL A 21 -18.47 -9.27 -2.41
N MET A 22 -17.34 -9.87 -2.02
CA MET A 22 -16.87 -11.15 -2.56
C MET A 22 -16.37 -12.08 -1.44
N PRO A 23 -16.27 -13.41 -1.68
CA PRO A 23 -15.58 -14.34 -0.80
C PRO A 23 -14.10 -13.97 -0.65
N THR A 24 -13.47 -14.37 0.45
CA THR A 24 -12.06 -14.01 0.75
C THR A 24 -11.10 -15.20 0.74
N ILE A 25 -11.62 -16.42 0.63
CA ILE A 25 -10.85 -17.68 0.60
C ILE A 25 -11.49 -18.64 -0.42
N ALA A 26 -10.78 -19.73 -0.72
CA ALA A 26 -11.41 -20.89 -1.32
C ALA A 26 -12.41 -21.50 -0.33
N LEU A 27 -13.54 -21.99 -0.85
CA LEU A 27 -14.66 -22.50 -0.06
C LEU A 27 -14.95 -23.95 -0.46
N GLY A 28 -15.32 -24.77 0.51
CA GLY A 28 -15.77 -26.14 0.28
C GLY A 28 -17.30 -26.23 0.14
N PRO A 29 -17.85 -27.42 -0.18
CA PRO A 29 -19.29 -27.62 -0.29
C PRO A 29 -20.08 -27.22 0.97
N ASP A 30 -19.48 -27.41 2.15
CA ASP A 30 -20.10 -27.06 3.44
C ASP A 30 -20.16 -25.55 3.70
N ASP A 31 -19.43 -24.74 2.92
CA ASP A 31 -19.37 -23.29 3.04
C ASP A 31 -20.30 -22.57 2.03
N LYS A 32 -21.28 -23.28 1.46
CA LYS A 32 -22.15 -22.78 0.38
C LYS A 32 -22.78 -21.41 0.69
N ASP A 33 -23.21 -21.19 1.92
CA ASP A 33 -23.84 -19.95 2.36
C ASP A 33 -22.88 -18.74 2.37
N TYR A 34 -21.56 -18.99 2.39
CA TYR A 34 -20.51 -17.97 2.30
C TYR A 34 -19.99 -17.76 0.87
N ALA A 35 -20.36 -18.62 -0.08
CA ALA A 35 -20.01 -18.51 -1.50
C ALA A 35 -20.93 -17.51 -2.22
N ILE A 36 -20.93 -16.27 -1.73
CA ILE A 36 -21.77 -15.18 -2.24
C ILE A 36 -20.93 -14.02 -2.75
N SER A 37 -21.36 -13.42 -3.87
CA SER A 37 -20.79 -12.21 -4.44
C SER A 37 -21.91 -11.31 -4.95
N PHE A 38 -21.91 -10.05 -4.59
CA PHE A 38 -23.00 -9.12 -4.90
C PHE A 38 -22.58 -7.66 -4.80
N ALA A 39 -23.41 -6.75 -5.29
CA ALA A 39 -23.22 -5.31 -5.10
C ALA A 39 -24.44 -4.62 -4.48
N VAL A 40 -24.19 -3.67 -3.58
CA VAL A 40 -25.22 -2.80 -3.00
C VAL A 40 -24.75 -1.35 -2.89
N PRO A 41 -25.64 -0.36 -3.04
CA PRO A 41 -25.38 1.03 -2.66
C PRO A 41 -24.98 1.15 -1.19
N LEU A 42 -24.12 2.11 -0.85
CA LEU A 42 -23.64 2.28 0.52
C LEU A 42 -24.63 2.93 1.48
N ASP A 43 -25.73 3.46 0.97
CA ASP A 43 -26.90 3.92 1.73
C ASP A 43 -27.99 2.84 1.88
N THR A 44 -27.71 1.58 1.50
CA THR A 44 -28.65 0.47 1.66
C THR A 44 -28.99 0.26 3.14
N PRO A 45 -30.29 0.15 3.52
CA PRO A 45 -30.69 -0.12 4.89
C PRO A 45 -30.01 -1.35 5.49
N GLY A 46 -29.52 -1.22 6.74
CA GLY A 46 -28.75 -2.27 7.42
C GLY A 46 -27.25 -2.22 7.17
N LEU A 47 -26.77 -1.35 6.28
CA LEU A 47 -25.34 -1.12 6.06
C LEU A 47 -24.87 0.07 6.89
N PHE A 48 -23.84 -0.13 7.71
CA PHE A 48 -23.17 0.95 8.43
C PHE A 48 -21.67 0.69 8.60
N MET A 49 -20.92 1.72 8.95
CA MET A 49 -19.46 1.70 8.98
C MET A 49 -18.93 2.14 10.33
N ILE A 50 -17.88 1.47 10.79
CA ILE A 50 -17.09 1.87 11.97
C ILE A 50 -15.73 2.32 11.45
N VAL A 51 -15.48 3.63 11.48
CA VAL A 51 -14.26 4.25 10.93
C VAL A 51 -13.05 3.88 11.79
N GLY A 52 -11.98 3.41 11.14
CA GLY A 52 -10.72 3.11 11.80
C GLY A 52 -9.92 4.36 12.13
N ARG A 53 -9.21 4.33 13.26
CA ARG A 53 -8.22 5.37 13.61
C ARG A 53 -6.88 5.08 12.96
N GLN A 54 -6.16 6.13 12.58
CA GLN A 54 -4.83 6.05 11.99
C GLN A 54 -3.79 6.74 12.89
N SER A 55 -2.53 6.33 12.78
CA SER A 55 -1.44 6.99 13.50
C SER A 55 -1.40 8.48 13.19
N CYS A 56 -1.38 9.31 14.24
CA CYS A 56 -1.32 10.78 14.16
C CYS A 56 -2.52 11.45 13.44
N ASP A 57 -3.66 10.78 13.34
CA ASP A 57 -4.87 11.30 12.66
C ASP A 57 -5.38 12.64 13.20
N THR A 58 -5.25 12.90 14.51
CA THR A 58 -5.74 14.12 15.16
C THR A 58 -5.03 15.39 14.73
N ARG A 59 -3.79 15.33 14.19
CA ARG A 59 -3.07 16.53 13.73
C ARG A 59 -3.83 17.31 12.68
N LYS A 60 -4.65 16.62 11.87
CA LYS A 60 -5.53 17.26 10.86
C LYS A 60 -6.60 18.17 11.48
N THR A 61 -6.90 18.02 12.77
CA THR A 61 -7.88 18.82 13.50
C THR A 61 -7.26 20.02 14.24
N GLU A 62 -5.93 20.11 14.26
CA GLU A 62 -5.20 21.14 15.03
C GLU A 62 -5.07 22.46 14.26
N GLY A 63 -5.54 22.54 13.01
CA GLY A 63 -5.43 23.74 12.17
C GLY A 63 -4.01 24.06 11.68
N SER A 64 -3.08 23.13 11.87
CA SER A 64 -1.69 23.19 11.39
C SER A 64 -1.57 22.49 10.05
N SER A 65 -1.08 23.18 9.03
CA SER A 65 -0.83 22.54 7.73
C SER A 65 0.57 21.94 7.67
N MET A 66 1.52 22.51 8.43
CA MET A 66 2.89 22.04 8.47
C MET A 66 3.00 20.71 9.23
N ASP A 67 2.36 20.56 10.39
CA ASP A 67 2.55 19.37 11.25
C ASP A 67 1.89 18.10 10.71
N VAL A 68 0.95 18.25 9.77
CA VAL A 68 0.30 17.14 9.09
C VAL A 68 1.24 16.50 8.06
N GLY A 69 2.19 17.26 7.51
CA GLY A 69 3.12 16.81 6.45
C GLY A 69 2.48 16.73 5.07
N ASN A 70 1.34 16.02 4.96
CA ASN A 70 0.49 15.99 3.77
C ASN A 70 -0.95 16.43 4.14
N PRO A 71 -1.26 17.73 4.05
CA PRO A 71 -2.57 18.25 4.47
C PRO A 71 -3.70 17.97 3.47
N GLU A 72 -3.39 17.65 2.22
CA GLU A 72 -4.37 17.55 1.13
C GLU A 72 -4.84 16.12 0.89
N PHE A 73 -3.93 15.14 0.90
CA PHE A 73 -4.23 13.76 0.52
C PHE A 73 -4.11 12.78 1.70
N GLY A 74 -4.94 11.74 1.70
CA GLY A 74 -4.89 10.67 2.69
C GLY A 74 -5.77 9.48 2.34
N GLY A 75 -5.53 8.36 3.02
CA GLY A 75 -6.37 7.16 2.98
C GLY A 75 -7.26 7.05 4.21
N VAL A 76 -8.28 6.21 4.15
CA VAL A 76 -9.15 5.89 5.28
C VAL A 76 -9.75 4.51 5.09
N GLU A 77 -9.85 3.76 6.18
CA GLU A 77 -10.39 2.41 6.21
C GLU A 77 -11.52 2.34 7.23
N ALA A 78 -12.55 1.54 6.92
CA ALA A 78 -13.62 1.25 7.88
C ALA A 78 -13.91 -0.26 7.95
N LEU A 79 -14.48 -0.67 9.07
CA LEU A 79 -15.19 -1.93 9.19
C LEU A 79 -16.63 -1.70 8.69
N THR A 80 -17.01 -2.41 7.64
CA THR A 80 -18.35 -2.33 7.05
C THR A 80 -19.21 -3.45 7.60
N ILE A 81 -20.33 -3.11 8.24
CA ILE A 81 -21.29 -4.05 8.82
C ILE A 81 -22.49 -4.18 7.89
N PHE A 82 -22.96 -5.42 7.74
CA PHE A 82 -24.19 -5.78 7.05
C PHE A 82 -25.11 -6.40 8.11
N GLU A 83 -26.13 -5.64 8.52
CA GLU A 83 -27.17 -6.04 9.46
C GLU A 83 -28.48 -6.22 8.67
N ASP A 84 -28.77 -7.47 8.28
CA ASP A 84 -29.99 -7.81 7.52
C ASP A 84 -30.15 -7.02 6.19
N VAL A 85 -29.05 -6.86 5.46
CA VAL A 85 -29.05 -6.12 4.19
C VAL A 85 -29.72 -6.94 3.09
N PHE A 86 -30.75 -6.37 2.46
CA PHE A 86 -31.39 -6.97 1.29
C PHE A 86 -30.58 -6.72 0.01
N VAL A 87 -30.35 -7.80 -0.75
CA VAL A 87 -29.64 -7.77 -2.03
C VAL A 87 -30.61 -8.17 -3.16
N PRO A 88 -30.86 -7.27 -4.14
CA PRO A 88 -31.65 -7.56 -5.34
C PRO A 88 -31.05 -8.68 -6.20
N ASN A 89 -31.88 -9.50 -6.83
CA ASN A 89 -31.41 -10.69 -7.57
C ASN A 89 -30.53 -10.35 -8.79
N ASP A 90 -30.77 -9.22 -9.44
CA ASP A 90 -29.97 -8.71 -10.56
C ASP A 90 -28.59 -8.17 -10.15
N ARG A 91 -28.33 -8.06 -8.85
CA ARG A 91 -27.08 -7.60 -8.26
C ARG A 91 -26.29 -8.74 -7.60
N ILE A 92 -26.68 -9.99 -7.82
CA ILE A 92 -26.01 -11.19 -7.32
C ILE A 92 -25.17 -11.80 -8.45
N PHE A 93 -23.88 -12.01 -8.18
CA PHE A 93 -22.88 -12.49 -9.14
C PHE A 93 -22.29 -13.86 -8.79
N LEU A 94 -22.52 -14.35 -7.57
CA LEU A 94 -22.21 -15.70 -7.09
C LEU A 94 -23.21 -16.04 -5.97
N ASN A 95 -23.79 -17.24 -5.99
CA ASN A 95 -24.81 -17.69 -5.04
C ASN A 95 -24.73 -19.20 -4.76
N GLY A 96 -23.65 -19.62 -4.10
CA GLY A 96 -23.44 -20.99 -3.66
C GLY A 96 -22.52 -21.83 -4.55
N GLU A 97 -22.01 -21.30 -5.67
CA GLU A 97 -21.07 -21.99 -6.54
C GLU A 97 -19.63 -21.94 -5.97
N THR A 98 -19.42 -22.69 -4.89
CA THR A 98 -18.17 -22.78 -4.11
C THR A 98 -16.92 -23.02 -4.96
N GLU A 99 -17.04 -23.77 -6.05
CA GLU A 99 -15.97 -24.10 -6.99
C GLU A 99 -15.33 -22.88 -7.67
N PHE A 100 -16.06 -21.76 -7.75
CA PHE A 100 -15.56 -20.51 -8.35
C PHE A 100 -14.97 -19.54 -7.32
N ALA A 101 -15.19 -19.73 -6.02
CA ALA A 101 -14.74 -18.81 -4.98
C ALA A 101 -13.21 -18.63 -4.99
N GLY A 102 -12.46 -19.75 -5.06
CA GLY A 102 -11.00 -19.72 -5.13
C GLY A 102 -10.48 -18.99 -6.38
N MET A 103 -11.10 -19.23 -7.53
CA MET A 103 -10.75 -18.57 -8.79
C MET A 103 -10.99 -17.06 -8.72
N LEU A 104 -12.13 -16.63 -8.16
CA LEU A 104 -12.47 -15.22 -8.02
C LEU A 104 -11.45 -14.50 -7.12
N VAL A 105 -11.12 -15.09 -5.97
CA VAL A 105 -10.12 -14.56 -5.03
C VAL A 105 -8.74 -14.48 -5.68
N GLU A 106 -8.31 -15.52 -6.39
CA GLU A 106 -7.00 -15.55 -7.07
C GLU A 106 -6.90 -14.46 -8.15
N ARG A 107 -7.94 -14.30 -8.97
CA ARG A 107 -7.95 -13.28 -10.03
C ARG A 107 -7.97 -11.87 -9.47
N PHE A 108 -8.84 -11.58 -8.51
CA PHE A 108 -8.88 -10.29 -7.83
C PHE A 108 -7.53 -9.96 -7.20
N ALA A 109 -6.99 -10.90 -6.42
CA ALA A 109 -5.70 -10.70 -5.77
C ALA A 109 -4.59 -10.53 -6.82
N GLY A 110 -4.62 -11.24 -7.95
CA GLY A 110 -3.67 -11.08 -9.05
C GLY A 110 -3.61 -9.65 -9.58
N TYR A 111 -4.73 -9.08 -10.02
CA TYR A 111 -4.78 -7.69 -10.47
C TYR A 111 -4.36 -6.71 -9.38
N HIS A 112 -4.85 -6.91 -8.15
CA HIS A 112 -4.54 -5.99 -7.08
C HIS A 112 -3.05 -6.05 -6.70
N ARG A 113 -2.44 -7.24 -6.68
CA ARG A 113 -0.98 -7.44 -6.48
C ARG A 113 -0.14 -6.76 -7.56
N GLN A 114 -0.59 -6.79 -8.81
CA GLN A 114 0.03 -6.04 -9.91
C GLN A 114 -0.03 -4.53 -9.66
N SER A 115 -1.18 -4.00 -9.24
CA SER A 115 -1.39 -2.57 -9.05
C SER A 115 -0.44 -1.93 -8.01
N TYR A 116 0.02 -2.70 -7.02
CA TYR A 116 1.02 -2.25 -6.05
C TYR A 116 2.35 -1.86 -6.70
N GLY A 117 2.71 -2.47 -7.83
CA GLY A 117 3.90 -2.12 -8.61
C GLY A 117 3.82 -0.74 -9.25
N GLY A 118 2.63 -0.13 -9.35
CA GLY A 118 2.49 1.26 -9.78
C GLY A 118 2.24 2.20 -8.60
N CYS A 119 1.21 1.93 -7.81
CA CYS A 119 0.74 2.91 -6.82
C CYS A 119 1.75 3.16 -5.68
N LYS A 120 2.45 2.11 -5.19
CA LYS A 120 3.46 2.30 -4.14
C LYS A 120 4.74 2.90 -4.67
N VAL A 121 5.07 2.66 -5.95
CA VAL A 121 6.23 3.27 -6.60
C VAL A 121 6.08 4.79 -6.62
N GLY A 122 4.91 5.32 -7.00
CA GLY A 122 4.69 6.76 -6.96
C GLY A 122 4.83 7.36 -5.57
N VAL A 123 4.42 6.65 -4.50
CA VAL A 123 4.67 7.08 -3.12
C VAL A 123 6.16 7.00 -2.77
N GLY A 124 6.86 5.97 -3.23
CA GLY A 124 8.30 5.83 -3.10
C GLY A 124 9.06 6.98 -3.76
N ASP A 125 8.64 7.44 -4.94
CA ASP A 125 9.25 8.58 -5.63
C ASP A 125 9.11 9.88 -4.83
N VAL A 126 7.94 10.10 -4.23
CA VAL A 126 7.73 11.25 -3.32
C VAL A 126 8.66 11.16 -2.10
N LEU A 127 8.81 9.97 -1.50
CA LEU A 127 9.68 9.79 -0.33
C LEU A 127 11.18 9.93 -0.69
N ILE A 128 11.60 9.41 -1.84
CA ILE A 128 12.96 9.58 -2.38
C ILE A 128 13.25 11.06 -2.60
N GLY A 129 12.33 11.77 -3.26
CA GLY A 129 12.44 13.21 -3.46
C GLY A 129 12.52 13.97 -2.15
N ALA A 130 11.67 13.61 -1.17
CA ALA A 130 11.68 14.25 0.14
C ALA A 130 13.00 14.01 0.90
N ALA A 131 13.54 12.79 0.86
CA ALA A 131 14.84 12.48 1.45
C ALA A 131 15.99 13.26 0.77
N ALA A 132 15.96 13.39 -0.56
CA ALA A 132 16.94 14.19 -1.30
C ALA A 132 16.88 15.69 -0.91
N VAL A 133 15.67 16.27 -0.81
CA VAL A 133 15.47 17.66 -0.36
C VAL A 133 15.94 17.84 1.08
N ALA A 134 15.66 16.88 1.98
CA ALA A 134 16.16 16.92 3.35
C ALA A 134 17.70 16.89 3.40
N ALA A 135 18.35 16.10 2.55
CA ALA A 135 19.80 16.07 2.43
C ALA A 135 20.38 17.41 1.93
N ASP A 136 19.73 18.05 0.94
CA ASP A 136 20.10 19.38 0.46
C ASP A 136 19.98 20.43 1.57
N TYR A 137 18.86 20.41 2.30
CA TYR A 137 18.61 21.35 3.40
C TYR A 137 19.55 21.16 4.58
N ASN A 138 20.01 19.94 4.83
CA ASN A 138 21.03 19.64 5.83
C ASN A 138 22.46 19.92 5.32
N GLY A 139 22.66 20.23 4.04
CA GLY A 139 23.98 20.45 3.44
C GLY A 139 24.81 19.18 3.24
N ALA A 140 24.18 18.01 3.28
CA ALA A 140 24.82 16.69 3.23
C ALA A 140 24.72 15.99 1.86
N ASN A 141 24.08 16.61 0.87
CA ASN A 141 23.84 16.04 -0.45
C ASN A 141 25.09 15.60 -1.24
N LYS A 142 26.26 16.17 -0.93
CA LYS A 142 27.53 15.79 -1.57
C LYS A 142 28.17 14.56 -0.94
N ALA A 143 27.76 14.16 0.27
CA ALA A 143 28.32 13.00 0.95
C ALA A 143 28.02 11.71 0.17
N SER A 144 29.06 10.88 -0.04
CA SER A 144 28.95 9.65 -0.84
C SER A 144 27.89 8.70 -0.30
N HIS A 145 27.84 8.50 1.02
CA HIS A 145 26.87 7.61 1.66
C HIS A 145 25.42 8.11 1.54
N VAL A 146 25.17 9.41 1.36
CA VAL A 146 23.80 9.91 1.14
C VAL A 146 23.36 9.60 -0.29
N LYS A 147 24.24 9.85 -1.26
CA LYS A 147 23.99 9.51 -2.67
C LYS A 147 23.74 8.03 -2.87
N ASP A 148 24.56 7.19 -2.23
CA ASP A 148 24.45 5.74 -2.30
C ASP A 148 23.09 5.24 -1.76
N LYS A 149 22.64 5.78 -0.62
CA LYS A 149 21.30 5.46 -0.07
C LYS A 149 20.17 5.88 -1.01
N LEU A 150 20.26 7.07 -1.61
CA LEU A 150 19.26 7.51 -2.59
C LEU A 150 19.24 6.61 -3.84
N ILE A 151 20.41 6.16 -4.31
CA ILE A 151 20.52 5.19 -5.41
C ILE A 151 19.84 3.88 -5.03
N GLU A 152 20.08 3.37 -3.82
CA GLU A 152 19.45 2.12 -3.36
C GLU A 152 17.93 2.29 -3.23
N MET A 153 17.45 3.41 -2.69
CA MET A 153 16.01 3.68 -2.65
C MET A 153 15.39 3.66 -4.06
N THR A 154 16.03 4.31 -5.04
CA THR A 154 15.58 4.29 -6.45
C THR A 154 15.61 2.88 -7.04
N HIS A 155 16.69 2.12 -6.84
CA HIS A 155 16.81 0.75 -7.33
C HIS A 155 15.70 -0.16 -6.79
N LEU A 156 15.43 -0.07 -5.48
CA LEU A 156 14.37 -0.83 -4.84
C LEU A 156 12.99 -0.42 -5.39
N ASN A 157 12.75 0.89 -5.59
CA ASN A 157 11.49 1.40 -6.10
C ASN A 157 11.24 0.98 -7.56
N GLU A 158 12.23 1.14 -8.42
CA GLU A 158 12.15 0.74 -9.83
C GLU A 158 12.02 -0.78 -10.01
N THR A 159 12.56 -1.57 -9.09
CA THR A 159 12.35 -3.02 -9.09
C THR A 159 10.87 -3.38 -8.88
N LEU A 160 10.14 -2.62 -8.04
CA LEU A 160 8.69 -2.82 -7.87
C LEU A 160 7.94 -2.46 -9.16
N TYR A 161 8.32 -1.35 -9.79
CA TYR A 161 7.73 -0.87 -11.05
C TYR A 161 7.93 -1.89 -12.17
N ALA A 162 9.16 -2.35 -12.35
CA ALA A 162 9.52 -3.37 -13.34
C ALA A 162 8.68 -4.65 -13.19
N CYS A 163 8.45 -5.11 -11.95
CA CYS A 163 7.60 -6.28 -11.71
C CYS A 163 6.12 -6.01 -12.09
N GLY A 164 5.60 -4.82 -11.76
CA GLY A 164 4.22 -4.42 -12.06
C GLY A 164 3.93 -4.34 -13.57
N ILE A 165 4.85 -3.74 -14.33
CA ILE A 165 4.72 -3.69 -15.79
C ILE A 165 4.90 -5.07 -16.42
N ALA A 166 5.85 -5.88 -15.94
CA ALA A 166 6.11 -7.21 -16.50
C ALA A 166 4.90 -8.13 -16.39
N CYS A 167 4.24 -8.20 -15.23
CA CYS A 167 3.02 -9.00 -15.10
C CYS A 167 1.85 -8.50 -15.94
N SER A 168 1.81 -7.20 -16.26
CA SER A 168 0.80 -6.63 -17.15
C SER A 168 1.08 -6.98 -18.62
N CYS A 169 2.33 -6.87 -19.05
CA CYS A 169 2.76 -7.17 -20.42
C CYS A 169 2.67 -8.65 -20.77
N GLU A 170 2.89 -9.55 -19.82
CA GLU A 170 2.78 -11.01 -19.99
C GLU A 170 1.33 -11.52 -19.86
N GLY A 171 0.35 -10.60 -19.82
CA GLY A 171 -1.05 -10.91 -19.71
C GLY A 171 -1.64 -11.67 -20.91
N LYS A 172 -2.74 -12.37 -20.69
CA LYS A 172 -3.39 -13.24 -21.69
C LYS A 172 -4.90 -13.02 -21.74
N PRO A 173 -5.55 -13.19 -22.90
CA PRO A 173 -7.00 -13.10 -22.99
C PRO A 173 -7.68 -14.20 -22.17
N THR A 174 -8.80 -13.85 -21.56
CA THR A 174 -9.71 -14.75 -20.84
C THR A 174 -10.88 -15.15 -21.74
N ALA A 175 -11.60 -16.21 -21.37
CA ALA A 175 -12.77 -16.66 -22.12
C ALA A 175 -13.87 -15.60 -22.23
N SER A 176 -13.98 -14.68 -21.26
CA SER A 176 -14.92 -13.56 -21.29
C SER A 176 -14.44 -12.34 -22.09
N GLY A 177 -13.28 -12.42 -22.75
CA GLY A 177 -12.71 -11.34 -23.57
C GLY A 177 -11.87 -10.30 -22.81
N ASN A 178 -11.84 -10.32 -21.48
CA ASN A 178 -10.92 -9.49 -20.68
C ASN A 178 -9.50 -10.06 -20.71
N TYR A 179 -8.48 -9.30 -20.30
CA TYR A 179 -7.09 -9.76 -20.18
C TYR A 179 -6.68 -9.98 -18.73
N ILE A 180 -6.24 -11.20 -18.40
CA ILE A 180 -5.64 -11.52 -17.11
C ILE A 180 -4.14 -11.24 -17.12
N ILE A 181 -3.62 -10.69 -16.02
CA ILE A 181 -2.18 -10.50 -15.81
C ILE A 181 -1.45 -11.84 -15.62
N ASP A 182 -0.13 -11.85 -15.76
CA ASP A 182 0.67 -13.01 -15.34
C ASP A 182 0.66 -13.13 -13.81
N LEU A 183 -0.03 -14.14 -13.31
CA LEU A 183 -0.26 -14.35 -11.89
C LEU A 183 1.04 -14.60 -11.12
N LEU A 184 2.02 -15.29 -11.70
CA LEU A 184 3.28 -15.57 -11.03
C LEU A 184 4.06 -14.28 -10.80
N LEU A 185 4.18 -13.46 -11.85
CA LEU A 185 4.87 -12.18 -11.79
C LEU A 185 4.16 -11.17 -10.88
N ALA A 186 2.81 -11.16 -10.85
CA ALA A 186 2.07 -10.33 -9.90
C ALA A 186 2.35 -10.74 -8.44
N ASN A 187 2.46 -12.05 -8.16
CA ASN A 187 2.86 -12.52 -6.83
C ASN A 187 4.29 -12.12 -6.47
N VAL A 188 5.22 -12.16 -7.43
CA VAL A 188 6.61 -11.67 -7.24
C VAL A 188 6.62 -10.16 -6.95
N CYS A 189 5.87 -9.37 -7.72
CA CYS A 189 5.71 -7.94 -7.50
C CYS A 189 5.27 -7.66 -6.07
N LYS A 190 4.12 -8.22 -5.65
CA LYS A 190 3.62 -7.99 -4.30
C LYS A 190 4.57 -8.51 -3.22
N GLN A 191 5.24 -9.64 -3.44
CA GLN A 191 6.21 -10.17 -2.47
C GLN A 191 7.36 -9.18 -2.21
N ASN A 192 7.83 -8.46 -3.23
CA ASN A 192 8.82 -7.40 -3.08
C ASN A 192 8.22 -6.16 -2.39
N VAL A 193 6.98 -5.79 -2.71
CA VAL A 193 6.26 -4.69 -2.05
C VAL A 193 6.09 -4.93 -0.54
N THR A 194 6.03 -6.19 -0.08
CA THR A 194 5.99 -6.48 1.37
C THR A 194 7.31 -6.16 2.10
N ARG A 195 8.38 -5.79 1.37
CA ARG A 195 9.75 -5.64 1.91
C ARG A 195 10.33 -4.27 1.60
N PHE A 196 10.39 -3.90 0.33
CA PHE A 196 11.17 -2.74 -0.13
C PHE A 196 10.68 -1.40 0.40
N PRO A 197 9.36 -1.12 0.52
CA PRO A 197 8.88 0.09 1.17
C PRO A 197 9.43 0.28 2.60
N TYR A 198 9.69 -0.80 3.34
CA TYR A 198 10.25 -0.71 4.69
C TYR A 198 11.72 -0.30 4.68
N GLU A 199 12.51 -0.79 3.73
CA GLU A 199 13.91 -0.39 3.59
C GLU A 199 14.03 1.04 3.04
N ILE A 200 13.19 1.41 2.06
CA ILE A 200 13.11 2.78 1.55
C ILE A 200 12.76 3.76 2.70
N VAL A 201 11.80 3.41 3.55
CA VAL A 201 11.46 4.19 4.76
C VAL A 201 12.65 4.29 5.71
N ARG A 202 13.32 3.17 6.01
CA ARG A 202 14.48 3.16 6.91
C ARG A 202 15.61 4.06 6.40
N LEU A 203 15.86 4.05 5.08
CA LEU A 203 16.85 4.90 4.43
C LEU A 203 16.45 6.38 4.43
N ALA A 204 15.17 6.69 4.22
CA ALA A 204 14.66 8.05 4.33
C ALA A 204 14.80 8.61 5.76
N GLU A 205 14.53 7.80 6.78
CA GLU A 205 14.73 8.16 8.19
C GLU A 205 16.20 8.46 8.50
N ASP A 206 17.11 7.61 8.02
CA ASP A 206 18.55 7.79 8.17
C ASP A 206 19.03 9.10 7.52
N ILE A 207 18.58 9.41 6.29
CA ILE A 207 18.95 10.65 5.58
C ILE A 207 18.37 11.90 6.27
N ALA A 208 17.12 11.85 6.71
CA ALA A 208 16.43 12.99 7.30
C ALA A 208 16.99 13.36 8.69
N GLY A 209 17.38 12.35 9.47
CA GLY A 209 17.94 12.52 10.81
C GLY A 209 16.90 12.82 11.88
N GLY A 210 17.34 12.84 13.15
CA GLY A 210 16.45 12.81 14.31
C GLY A 210 15.45 13.97 14.44
N LEU A 211 15.71 15.12 13.80
CA LEU A 211 14.78 16.24 13.83
C LEU A 211 13.43 15.90 13.17
N MET A 212 13.39 14.91 12.27
CA MET A 212 12.13 14.48 11.65
C MET A 212 11.07 14.02 12.66
N VAL A 213 11.49 13.54 13.83
CA VAL A 213 10.58 13.08 14.92
C VAL A 213 10.63 13.98 16.16
N THR A 214 11.56 14.93 16.22
CA THR A 214 11.71 15.85 17.37
C THR A 214 11.46 17.32 17.02
N ALA A 215 11.03 17.60 15.78
CA ALA A 215 10.67 18.94 15.35
C ALA A 215 9.58 19.55 16.25
N PRO A 216 9.70 20.86 16.60
CA PRO A 216 8.65 21.56 17.32
C PRO A 216 7.38 21.68 16.47
N SER A 217 6.25 21.99 17.12
CA SER A 217 4.98 22.19 16.42
C SER A 217 5.01 23.47 15.56
N GLU A 218 4.12 23.56 14.57
CA GLU A 218 3.85 24.82 13.86
C GLU A 218 3.49 25.93 14.84
N LYS A 219 2.70 25.61 15.87
CA LYS A 219 2.32 26.57 16.90
C LYS A 219 3.52 27.18 17.61
N ASP A 220 4.51 26.37 18.01
CA ASP A 220 5.74 26.86 18.64
C ASP A 220 6.62 27.63 17.65
N PHE A 221 6.66 27.21 16.39
CA PHE A 221 7.39 27.92 15.34
C PHE A 221 6.80 29.31 15.05
N ARG A 222 5.47 29.47 15.12
CA ARG A 222 4.77 30.74 14.91
C ARG A 222 4.68 31.61 16.17
N ASP A 223 5.04 31.08 17.34
CA ASP A 223 4.96 31.82 18.59
C ASP A 223 5.93 33.03 18.59
N PRO A 224 5.50 34.24 19.00
CA PRO A 224 6.35 35.44 18.97
C PRO A 224 7.61 35.36 19.84
N LYS A 225 7.58 34.53 20.89
CA LYS A 225 8.71 34.33 21.82
C LYS A 225 9.56 33.14 21.40
N LEU A 226 8.96 32.00 21.08
CA LEU A 226 9.67 30.75 20.78
C LEU A 226 10.17 30.69 19.33
N GLY A 227 9.39 31.17 18.37
CA GLY A 227 9.69 31.15 16.94
C GLY A 227 11.09 31.69 16.58
N PRO A 228 11.53 32.84 17.12
CA PRO A 228 12.89 33.35 16.91
C PRO A 228 14.00 32.38 17.35
N TYR A 229 13.79 31.59 18.40
CA TYR A 229 14.74 30.57 18.84
C TYR A 229 14.71 29.34 17.93
N VAL A 230 13.52 28.91 17.51
CA VAL A 230 13.37 27.81 16.55
C VAL A 230 14.09 28.15 15.24
N GLU A 231 13.83 29.35 14.68
CA GLU A 231 14.50 29.84 13.46
C GLU A 231 16.01 29.93 13.63
N LYS A 232 16.51 30.38 14.79
CA LYS A 232 17.95 30.50 15.04
C LYS A 232 18.65 29.14 15.12
N TYR A 233 18.09 28.20 15.88
CA TYR A 233 18.79 26.96 16.24
C TYR A 233 18.50 25.79 15.29
N LEU A 234 17.40 25.82 14.53
CA LEU A 234 17.08 24.78 13.55
C LEU A 234 17.43 25.16 12.10
N LYS A 235 18.07 26.32 11.91
CA LYS A 235 18.67 26.69 10.63
C LYS A 235 19.79 25.71 10.26
N ALA A 236 19.87 25.36 8.98
CA ALA A 236 20.86 24.42 8.47
C ALA A 236 21.65 25.04 7.30
N ALA A 237 21.56 24.48 6.09
CA ALA A 237 22.31 24.98 4.94
C ALA A 237 21.99 26.46 4.63
N SER A 238 22.99 27.18 4.11
CA SER A 238 22.83 28.58 3.70
C SER A 238 21.78 28.71 2.59
N GLY A 239 20.92 29.71 2.68
CA GLY A 239 19.84 29.96 1.71
C GLY A 239 18.56 29.14 1.93
N VAL A 240 18.51 28.27 2.93
CA VAL A 240 17.33 27.46 3.27
C VAL A 240 16.57 28.11 4.44
N SER A 241 15.25 28.28 4.29
CA SER A 241 14.40 28.73 5.40
C SER A 241 14.13 27.58 6.37
N THR A 242 14.09 27.89 7.67
CA THR A 242 13.80 26.87 8.69
C THR A 242 12.41 26.27 8.49
N GLU A 243 11.43 27.08 8.09
CA GLU A 243 10.07 26.61 7.78
C GLU A 243 10.05 25.52 6.70
N ASN A 244 10.75 25.72 5.57
CA ASN A 244 10.76 24.72 4.49
C ASN A 244 11.48 23.44 4.92
N ARG A 245 12.53 23.57 5.75
CA ARG A 245 13.18 22.42 6.36
C ARG A 245 12.25 21.65 7.30
N LEU A 246 11.44 22.32 8.10
CA LEU A 246 10.44 21.65 8.94
C LEU A 246 9.35 20.99 8.10
N LYS A 247 8.84 21.64 7.05
CA LYS A 247 7.84 21.07 6.14
C LYS A 247 8.29 19.76 5.50
N ILE A 248 9.52 19.71 4.97
CA ILE A 248 10.00 18.48 4.33
C ILE A 248 10.18 17.35 5.35
N LEU A 249 10.67 17.68 6.55
CA LEU A 249 10.81 16.70 7.63
C LEU A 249 9.45 16.16 8.09
N ARG A 250 8.41 17.01 8.15
CA ARG A 250 7.03 16.60 8.44
C ARG A 250 6.42 15.72 7.34
N LEU A 251 6.74 15.96 6.07
CA LEU A 251 6.32 15.06 4.98
C LEU A 251 6.96 13.67 5.12
N ILE A 252 8.26 13.60 5.42
CA ILE A 252 8.94 12.32 5.66
C ILE A 252 8.35 11.63 6.90
N GLU A 253 8.13 12.34 8.00
CA GLU A 253 7.45 11.81 9.19
C GLU A 253 6.07 11.22 8.83
N ASN A 254 5.27 11.94 8.03
CA ASN A 254 3.94 11.50 7.62
C ASN A 254 3.97 10.17 6.84
N LEU A 255 4.93 10.01 5.93
CA LEU A 255 5.11 8.81 5.10
C LEU A 255 5.75 7.63 5.85
N CYS A 256 6.60 7.92 6.85
CA CYS A 256 7.33 6.90 7.59
C CYS A 256 6.56 6.40 8.84
N LEU A 257 5.88 7.31 9.55
CA LEU A 257 5.30 7.07 10.88
C LEU A 257 3.85 7.60 11.04
N GLY A 258 3.45 8.60 10.25
CA GLY A 258 2.14 9.24 10.34
C GLY A 258 1.02 8.52 9.57
N THR A 259 0.01 9.29 9.15
CA THR A 259 -1.19 8.73 8.51
C THR A 259 -0.90 8.05 7.18
N ALA A 260 0.03 8.59 6.37
CA ALA A 260 0.37 7.98 5.08
C ALA A 260 1.23 6.71 5.21
N ALA A 261 1.92 6.53 6.34
CA ALA A 261 2.65 5.31 6.65
C ALA A 261 1.75 4.07 6.73
N VAL A 262 0.48 4.25 7.12
CA VAL A 262 -0.53 3.17 7.10
C VAL A 262 -0.63 2.56 5.69
N GLY A 263 -0.79 3.42 4.68
CA GLY A 263 -0.87 3.01 3.28
C GLY A 263 0.47 2.57 2.69
N TYR A 264 1.57 3.28 2.97
CA TYR A 264 2.84 2.97 2.33
C TYR A 264 3.55 1.75 2.94
N ARG A 265 3.38 1.49 4.25
CA ARG A 265 4.04 0.38 4.97
C ARG A 265 3.09 -0.78 5.25
N THR A 266 2.10 -0.57 6.10
CA THR A 266 1.29 -1.68 6.63
C THR A 266 0.35 -2.26 5.58
N GLU A 267 -0.28 -1.42 4.77
CA GLU A 267 -1.10 -1.87 3.64
C GLU A 267 -0.25 -2.51 2.54
N SER A 268 0.97 -2.01 2.29
CA SER A 268 1.95 -2.68 1.43
C SER A 268 2.32 -4.09 1.91
N MET A 269 2.26 -4.36 3.22
CA MET A 269 2.46 -5.69 3.79
C MET A 269 1.26 -6.62 3.58
N HIS A 270 0.03 -6.12 3.80
CA HIS A 270 -1.15 -6.98 3.97
C HIS A 270 -2.20 -6.91 2.84
N GLY A 271 -2.25 -5.82 2.08
CA GLY A 271 -3.23 -5.68 1.01
C GLY A 271 -3.04 -6.73 -0.08
N ALA A 272 -4.14 -7.24 -0.64
CA ALA A 272 -4.16 -8.42 -1.52
C ALA A 272 -3.56 -9.71 -0.92
N GLY A 273 -3.50 -9.81 0.42
CA GLY A 273 -3.01 -10.96 1.17
C GLY A 273 -1.64 -10.73 1.82
N SER A 274 -1.48 -11.26 3.03
CA SER A 274 -0.22 -11.25 3.78
C SER A 274 0.89 -12.05 3.07
N PRO A 275 2.19 -11.82 3.36
CA PRO A 275 3.33 -12.38 2.62
C PRO A 275 3.27 -13.89 2.32
N GLN A 276 2.74 -14.69 3.24
CA GLN A 276 2.65 -16.13 3.06
C GLN A 276 1.70 -16.52 1.92
N ALA A 277 0.68 -15.71 1.63
CA ALA A 277 -0.23 -15.94 0.52
C ALA A 277 0.52 -15.90 -0.83
N GLN A 278 1.39 -14.90 -1.05
CA GLN A 278 2.20 -14.84 -2.28
C GLN A 278 3.16 -16.01 -2.35
N ARG A 279 3.79 -16.40 -1.23
CA ARG A 279 4.72 -17.56 -1.20
C ARG A 279 4.04 -18.86 -1.60
N ILE A 280 2.83 -19.12 -1.11
CA ILE A 280 2.03 -20.29 -1.50
C ILE A 280 1.75 -20.27 -3.00
N MET A 281 1.34 -19.12 -3.54
CA MET A 281 1.04 -18.99 -4.96
C MET A 281 2.29 -19.14 -5.85
N ILE A 282 3.42 -18.55 -5.45
CA ILE A 282 4.71 -18.73 -6.14
C ILE A 282 5.12 -20.20 -6.13
N ALA A 283 4.94 -20.92 -5.03
CA ALA A 283 5.24 -22.35 -4.97
C ALA A 283 4.37 -23.17 -5.94
N ARG A 284 3.07 -22.84 -6.04
CA ARG A 284 2.13 -23.49 -6.97
C ARG A 284 2.44 -23.17 -8.43
N GLN A 285 2.78 -21.93 -8.74
CA GLN A 285 2.94 -21.43 -10.11
C GLN A 285 4.39 -21.51 -10.63
N GLY A 286 5.38 -21.67 -9.75
CA GLY A 286 6.80 -21.62 -10.09
C GLY A 286 7.37 -22.84 -10.85
N ASN A 287 6.54 -23.83 -11.16
CA ASN A 287 6.80 -25.02 -11.99
C ASN A 287 8.18 -25.69 -11.72
N LEU A 288 8.38 -26.15 -10.48
CA LEU A 288 9.66 -26.74 -10.06
C LEU A 288 10.01 -28.00 -10.87
N ASN A 289 9.02 -28.79 -11.29
CA ASN A 289 9.26 -29.99 -12.09
C ASN A 289 9.85 -29.67 -13.47
N ALA A 290 9.41 -28.59 -14.13
CA ALA A 290 10.04 -28.14 -15.37
C ALA A 290 11.51 -27.74 -15.15
N LYS A 291 11.80 -26.99 -14.08
CA LYS A 291 13.18 -26.59 -13.72
C LYS A 291 14.07 -27.80 -13.42
N LYS A 292 13.55 -28.82 -12.71
CA LYS A 292 14.26 -30.09 -12.48
C LYS A 292 14.58 -30.81 -13.79
N LYS A 293 13.64 -30.83 -14.75
CA LYS A 293 13.88 -31.43 -16.08
C LYS A 293 15.02 -30.71 -16.82
N LEU A 294 15.05 -29.38 -16.79
CA LEU A 294 16.14 -28.59 -17.37
C LEU A 294 17.49 -28.94 -16.73
N ALA A 295 17.55 -28.98 -15.39
CA ALA A 295 18.77 -29.33 -14.66
C ALA A 295 19.25 -30.76 -14.99
N LYS A 296 18.34 -31.74 -14.99
CA LYS A 296 18.65 -33.14 -15.36
C LYS A 296 19.17 -33.25 -16.78
N ALA A 297 18.57 -32.51 -17.72
CA ALA A 297 19.01 -32.50 -19.12
C ALA A 297 20.45 -31.97 -19.27
N ILE A 298 20.79 -30.87 -18.59
CA ILE A 298 22.14 -30.29 -18.60
C ILE A 298 23.15 -31.24 -17.94
N ALA A 299 22.77 -31.90 -16.84
CA ALA A 299 23.62 -32.84 -16.11
C ALA A 299 23.67 -34.25 -16.74
N HIS A 300 22.97 -34.48 -17.86
CA HIS A 300 22.82 -35.79 -18.50
C HIS A 300 22.29 -36.90 -17.57
N ILE A 301 21.44 -36.54 -16.60
CA ILE A 301 20.77 -37.48 -15.67
C ILE A 301 19.58 -38.11 -16.39
N LYS A 302 19.49 -39.45 -16.37
CA LYS A 302 18.51 -40.21 -17.16
C LYS A 302 17.33 -40.72 -16.33
N GLU A 303 17.52 -40.94 -15.03
CA GLU A 303 16.44 -41.16 -14.06
C GLU A 303 15.63 -39.88 -13.77
#